data_AF-A0A850NXE0-F1
#
_entry.id   AF-A0A850NXE0-F1
#
_cell.length_a   1.000
_cell.length_b   1.000
_cell.length_c   1.000
_cell.angle_alpha   90.00
_cell.angle_beta   90.00
_cell.angle_gamma   90.00
#
_symmetry.space_group_name_H-M   'P 1'
#
loop_
_entity.id
_entity.type
_entity.pdbx_description
1 polymer ?
#
loop_
_entity_poly.entity_id
_entity_poly.type
_entity_poly.pdbx_seq_one_letter_code
_entity_poly.pdbx_strand_id
1 'polypeptide(L)'
;MTDLADTSLAAQYEAYPYPARDPRDEHRRLLIGTPSHLREIDHHVFGAARPTSLELRALVAGCGTGDGAIMLATQLARAGRPGHVTCIDRSEASLAIARARAEARGLANISFRCLSLLDLPESGLGAFDYIDCCGVLHHLPDPDTGLRALTSVLAEGGGMGLMVYAPHGRTGVYMLQDALRLLAPADEPPATRLDAARRVMRNLPATAWLRANQNFSDHLTGGDAGLYDLLLNPRDVAYDVPGLLAFLDRAGLEAAALMEPLRYDPAPLLPD
;
A
#
# COMPACT_ATOMS: atom_id res chain seq x y z
N MET A 1 -15.39 10.89 20.17
CA MET A 1 -16.35 10.06 19.39
C MET A 1 -15.51 9.11 18.56
N THR A 2 -15.78 7.81 18.58
CA THR A 2 -15.06 6.82 17.78
C THR A 2 -15.34 7.06 16.30
N ASP A 3 -14.31 7.12 15.47
CA ASP A 3 -14.44 7.25 14.02
C ASP A 3 -15.01 5.95 13.43
N LEU A 4 -16.27 5.98 13.00
CA LEU A 4 -16.97 4.82 12.45
C LEU A 4 -16.32 4.32 11.15
N ALA A 5 -15.75 5.21 10.34
CA ALA A 5 -15.08 4.81 9.11
C ALA A 5 -13.77 4.07 9.39
N ASP A 6 -12.99 4.53 10.38
CA ASP A 6 -11.77 3.83 10.83
C ASP A 6 -12.09 2.44 11.43
N THR A 7 -13.18 2.36 12.20
CA THR A 7 -13.67 1.08 12.75
C THR A 7 -14.11 0.13 11.64
N SER A 8 -14.84 0.64 10.63
CA SER A 8 -15.28 -0.13 9.46
C SER A 8 -14.09 -0.60 8.61
N LEU A 9 -13.07 0.23 8.43
CA LEU A 9 -11.85 -0.10 7.71
C LEU A 9 -11.07 -1.22 8.40
N ALA A 10 -10.92 -1.15 9.74
CA ALA A 10 -10.28 -2.22 10.51
C ALA A 10 -11.05 -3.54 10.37
N ALA A 11 -12.38 -3.50 10.48
CA ALA A 11 -13.21 -4.69 10.30
C ALA A 11 -13.13 -5.29 8.87
N GLN A 12 -12.98 -4.44 7.85
CA GLN A 12 -12.77 -4.88 6.47
C GLN A 12 -11.52 -5.74 6.34
N TYR A 13 -10.36 -5.26 6.80
CA TYR A 13 -9.10 -6.00 6.61
C TYR A 13 -9.01 -7.25 7.48
N GLU A 14 -9.71 -7.29 8.61
CA GLU A 14 -9.89 -8.52 9.40
C GLU A 14 -10.75 -9.56 8.67
N ALA A 15 -11.85 -9.14 8.06
CA ALA A 15 -12.76 -10.04 7.33
C ALA A 15 -12.21 -10.47 5.97
N TYR A 16 -11.50 -9.56 5.29
CA TYR A 16 -10.96 -9.73 3.94
C TYR A 16 -9.51 -9.24 3.89
N PRO A 17 -8.55 -10.03 4.39
CA PRO A 17 -7.13 -9.70 4.29
C PRO A 17 -6.71 -9.35 2.87
N TYR A 18 -6.06 -8.20 2.72
CA TYR A 18 -5.72 -7.64 1.41
C TYR A 18 -4.23 -7.32 1.29
N PRO A 19 -3.61 -7.55 0.12
CA PRO A 19 -4.13 -8.32 -1.02
C PRO A 19 -4.42 -9.78 -0.66
N ALA A 20 -5.38 -10.43 -1.31
CA ALA A 20 -5.61 -11.85 -1.09
C ALA A 20 -4.40 -12.68 -1.56
N ARG A 21 -3.79 -13.46 -0.67
CA ARG A 21 -2.59 -14.27 -0.95
C ARG A 21 -2.72 -15.67 -0.39
N ASP A 22 -2.22 -16.63 -1.15
CA ASP A 22 -2.04 -18.01 -0.72
C ASP A 22 -0.54 -18.25 -0.43
N PRO A 23 -0.14 -18.52 0.82
CA PRO A 23 1.25 -18.80 1.16
C PRO A 23 1.88 -19.97 0.37
N ARG A 24 1.06 -20.86 -0.19
CA ARG A 24 1.55 -21.93 -1.07
C ARG A 24 2.07 -21.37 -2.39
N ASP A 25 1.63 -20.23 -2.89
CA ASP A 25 2.17 -19.73 -4.15
C ASP A 25 3.62 -19.22 -4.05
N GLU A 26 4.14 -19.06 -2.83
CA GLU A 26 5.50 -18.55 -2.60
C GLU A 26 6.57 -19.50 -3.19
N HIS A 27 6.34 -20.82 -3.24
CA HIS A 27 7.28 -21.75 -3.87
C HIS A 27 7.28 -21.69 -5.40
N ARG A 28 6.30 -21.03 -6.03
CA ARG A 28 6.17 -20.94 -7.49
C ARG A 28 6.70 -19.64 -8.06
N ARG A 29 6.45 -18.52 -7.38
CA ARG A 29 6.83 -17.19 -7.84
C ARG A 29 7.10 -16.25 -6.68
N LEU A 30 7.91 -15.23 -6.94
CA LEU A 30 8.00 -14.03 -6.10
C LEU A 30 7.17 -12.93 -6.73
N LEU A 31 6.27 -12.33 -5.95
CA LEU A 31 5.58 -11.12 -6.39
C LEU A 31 6.57 -9.97 -6.37
N ILE A 32 6.65 -9.26 -7.49
CA ILE A 32 7.53 -8.13 -7.68
C ILE A 32 6.67 -6.91 -7.98
N GLY A 33 6.97 -5.81 -7.31
CA GLY A 33 6.29 -4.54 -7.51
C GLY A 33 7.10 -3.39 -6.92
N THR A 34 6.49 -2.21 -6.93
CA THR A 34 7.02 -0.95 -6.43
C THR A 34 6.24 -0.59 -5.16
N PRO A 35 6.82 0.12 -4.16
CA PRO A 35 8.18 0.70 -4.15
C PRO A 35 9.24 -0.14 -3.39
N SER A 36 8.91 -1.32 -2.90
CA SER A 36 9.82 -2.17 -2.10
C SER A 36 10.96 -2.85 -2.90
N HIS A 37 11.12 -2.60 -4.20
CA HIS A 37 12.14 -3.31 -4.98
C HIS A 37 13.53 -2.80 -4.62
N LEU A 38 14.46 -3.69 -4.25
CA LEU A 38 15.78 -3.33 -3.72
C LEU A 38 16.58 -2.41 -4.65
N ARG A 39 16.48 -2.60 -5.97
CA ARG A 39 17.13 -1.71 -6.94
C ARG A 39 16.48 -0.32 -7.03
N GLU A 40 15.17 -0.23 -6.82
CA GLU A 40 14.48 1.07 -6.77
C GLU A 40 14.94 1.83 -5.54
N ILE A 41 15.02 1.15 -4.39
CA ILE A 41 15.54 1.71 -3.14
C ILE A 41 16.99 2.18 -3.34
N ASP A 42 17.89 1.31 -3.83
CA ASP A 42 19.29 1.68 -4.05
C ASP A 42 19.42 2.89 -4.98
N HIS A 43 18.66 2.93 -6.06
CA HIS A 43 18.77 3.99 -7.07
C HIS A 43 18.09 5.31 -6.66
N HIS A 44 16.80 5.26 -6.31
CA HIS A 44 16.00 6.46 -6.08
C HIS A 44 16.18 7.05 -4.69
N VAL A 45 16.42 6.23 -3.66
CA VAL A 45 16.64 6.73 -2.30
C VAL A 45 18.12 7.04 -2.08
N PHE A 46 19.00 6.13 -2.48
CA PHE A 46 20.43 6.22 -2.14
C PHE A 46 21.34 6.63 -3.29
N GLY A 47 20.82 6.96 -4.48
CA GLY A 47 21.63 7.38 -5.63
C GLY A 47 22.66 6.33 -6.08
N ALA A 48 22.40 5.05 -5.80
CA ALA A 48 23.33 3.92 -5.94
C ALA A 48 24.65 4.08 -5.17
N ALA A 49 24.70 4.96 -4.16
CA ALA A 49 25.91 5.27 -3.40
C ALA A 49 26.00 4.55 -2.04
N ARG A 50 24.90 3.97 -1.54
CA ARG A 50 24.91 3.27 -0.24
C ARG A 50 25.73 1.98 -0.32
N PRO A 51 26.76 1.80 0.53
CA PRO A 51 27.54 0.56 0.54
C PRO A 51 26.65 -0.67 0.82
N THR A 52 26.80 -1.71 0.01
CA THR A 52 26.01 -2.95 0.14
C THR A 52 26.35 -3.76 1.39
N SER A 53 27.48 -3.47 2.04
CA SER A 53 27.91 -4.07 3.30
C SER A 53 27.25 -3.46 4.54
N LEU A 54 26.63 -2.28 4.42
CA LEU A 54 25.90 -1.67 5.53
C LEU A 54 24.52 -2.32 5.65
N GLU A 55 24.11 -2.66 6.88
CA GLU A 55 22.80 -3.24 7.16
C GLU A 55 21.68 -2.29 6.73
N LEU A 56 20.72 -2.75 5.92
CA LEU A 56 19.52 -1.97 5.56
C LEU A 56 18.37 -2.28 6.54
N ARG A 57 17.98 -1.32 7.37
CA ARG A 57 16.80 -1.42 8.24
C ARG A 57 15.59 -0.86 7.50
N ALA A 58 14.66 -1.73 7.12
CA ALA A 58 13.46 -1.34 6.38
C ALA A 58 12.19 -1.51 7.22
N LEU A 59 11.26 -0.58 7.09
CA LEU A 59 9.89 -0.68 7.61
C LEU A 59 8.92 -0.83 6.44
N VAL A 60 7.95 -1.72 6.56
CA VAL A 60 6.78 -1.77 5.67
C VAL A 60 5.55 -1.49 6.52
N ALA A 61 5.02 -0.27 6.42
CA ALA A 61 3.94 0.25 7.24
C ALA A 61 2.58 0.07 6.56
N GLY A 62 1.69 -0.70 7.20
CA GLY A 62 0.47 -1.23 6.58
C GLY A 62 0.82 -2.31 5.57
N CYS A 63 1.58 -3.32 6.00
CA CYS A 63 2.14 -4.33 5.12
C CYS A 63 1.08 -5.26 4.50
N GLY A 64 -0.15 -5.25 5.00
CA GLY A 64 -1.21 -6.16 4.61
C GLY A 64 -0.74 -7.61 4.68
N THR A 65 -0.98 -8.36 3.62
CA THR A 65 -0.51 -9.75 3.50
C THR A 65 0.96 -9.88 3.07
N GLY A 66 1.71 -8.78 3.00
CA GLY A 66 3.18 -8.79 2.99
C GLY A 66 3.87 -8.68 1.64
N ASP A 67 3.21 -8.23 0.56
CA ASP A 67 3.84 -8.23 -0.78
C ASP A 67 5.18 -7.51 -0.85
N GLY A 68 5.24 -6.24 -0.44
CA GLY A 68 6.48 -5.46 -0.44
C GLY A 68 7.53 -6.04 0.52
N ALA A 69 7.11 -6.41 1.72
CA ALA A 69 7.99 -6.95 2.74
C ALA A 69 8.65 -8.29 2.35
N ILE A 70 7.86 -9.22 1.83
CA ILE A 70 8.33 -10.53 1.38
C ILE A 70 9.28 -10.37 0.20
N MET A 71 8.96 -9.47 -0.74
CA MET A 71 9.86 -9.14 -1.85
C MET A 71 11.20 -8.61 -1.34
N LEU A 72 11.19 -7.56 -0.52
CA LEU A 72 12.42 -6.90 -0.06
C LEU A 72 13.29 -7.85 0.78
N ALA A 73 12.68 -8.57 1.74
CA ALA A 73 13.39 -9.53 2.57
C ALA A 73 14.02 -10.65 1.73
N THR A 74 13.30 -11.16 0.72
CA THR A 74 13.81 -12.17 -0.22
C THR A 74 14.98 -11.64 -1.05
N GLN A 75 14.89 -10.40 -1.56
CA GLN A 75 15.95 -9.80 -2.36
C GLN A 75 17.21 -9.53 -1.55
N LEU A 76 17.09 -9.05 -0.31
CA LEU A 76 18.21 -8.88 0.62
C LEU A 76 18.91 -10.23 0.88
N ALA A 77 18.14 -11.26 1.23
CA ALA A 77 18.67 -12.59 1.51
C ALA A 77 19.39 -13.20 0.29
N ARG A 78 18.77 -13.13 -0.91
CA ARG A 78 19.35 -13.64 -2.15
C ARG A 78 20.61 -12.89 -2.59
N ALA A 79 20.68 -11.60 -2.31
CA ALA A 79 21.86 -10.78 -2.60
C ALA A 79 22.98 -10.96 -1.56
N GLY A 80 22.75 -11.69 -0.47
CA GLY A 80 23.69 -11.79 0.64
C GLY A 80 23.94 -10.44 1.33
N ARG A 81 22.98 -9.52 1.26
CA ARG A 81 23.09 -8.17 1.85
C ARG A 81 22.54 -8.18 3.28
N PRO A 82 23.27 -7.63 4.26
CA PRO A 82 22.74 -7.46 5.60
C PRO A 82 21.54 -6.51 5.56
N GLY A 83 20.46 -6.86 6.23
CA GLY A 83 19.27 -6.04 6.33
C GLY A 83 18.15 -6.77 7.04
N HIS A 84 17.24 -6.01 7.62
CA HIS A 84 16.10 -6.52 8.37
C HIS A 84 14.84 -5.75 8.00
N VAL A 85 13.77 -6.47 7.66
CA VAL A 85 12.48 -5.89 7.31
C VAL A 85 11.52 -6.00 8.50
N THR A 86 11.02 -4.88 8.99
CA THR A 86 9.97 -4.83 10.01
C THR A 86 8.63 -4.58 9.31
N CYS A 87 7.67 -5.46 9.52
CA CYS A 87 6.32 -5.35 8.98
C CYS A 87 5.36 -4.93 10.08
N ILE A 88 4.59 -3.89 9.84
CA ILE A 88 3.48 -3.54 10.74
C ILE A 88 2.17 -3.48 9.98
N ASP A 89 1.11 -3.94 10.64
CA ASP A 89 -0.27 -3.78 10.19
C ASP A 89 -1.19 -3.74 11.41
N ARG A 90 -2.39 -3.17 11.26
CA ARG A 90 -3.44 -3.21 12.30
C ARG A 90 -4.22 -4.52 12.26
N SER A 91 -4.14 -5.26 11.16
CA SER A 91 -4.85 -6.51 10.94
C SER A 91 -4.00 -7.73 11.31
N GLU A 92 -4.39 -8.44 12.37
CA GLU A 92 -3.74 -9.70 12.74
C GLU A 92 -4.01 -10.78 11.69
N ALA A 93 -5.20 -10.79 11.07
CA ALA A 93 -5.53 -11.71 9.99
C ALA A 93 -4.59 -11.55 8.78
N SER A 94 -4.27 -10.30 8.41
CA SER A 94 -3.32 -9.99 7.34
C SER A 94 -1.89 -10.38 7.72
N LEU A 95 -1.47 -10.07 8.95
CA LEU A 95 -0.15 -10.47 9.46
C LEU A 95 0.03 -11.98 9.55
N ALA A 96 -1.02 -12.75 9.88
CA ALA A 96 -0.96 -14.20 9.90
C ALA A 96 -0.60 -14.76 8.51
N ILE A 97 -1.20 -14.21 7.44
CA ILE A 97 -0.86 -14.58 6.06
C ILE A 97 0.57 -14.16 5.72
N ALA A 98 0.98 -12.95 6.08
CA ALA A 98 2.33 -12.46 5.82
C ALA A 98 3.41 -13.32 6.51
N ARG A 99 3.17 -13.74 7.76
CA ARG A 99 4.03 -14.67 8.51
C ARG A 99 4.14 -16.02 7.80
N ALA A 100 3.02 -16.60 7.39
CA ALA A 100 3.01 -17.88 6.68
C ALA A 100 3.76 -17.80 5.34
N ARG A 101 3.70 -16.66 4.63
CA ARG A 101 4.48 -16.43 3.40
C ARG A 101 5.97 -16.33 3.67
N ALA A 102 6.38 -15.66 4.74
CA ALA A 102 7.78 -15.58 5.15
C ALA A 102 8.34 -16.96 5.53
N GLU A 103 7.55 -17.75 6.28
CA GLU A 103 7.89 -19.13 6.64
C GLU A 103 8.04 -20.02 5.41
N ALA A 104 7.10 -19.96 4.45
CA ALA A 104 7.17 -20.71 3.21
C ALA A 104 8.41 -20.41 2.36
N ARG A 105 9.06 -19.25 2.59
CA ARG A 105 10.32 -18.85 1.95
C ARG A 105 11.57 -19.05 2.82
N GLY A 106 11.41 -19.45 4.08
CA GLY A 106 12.52 -19.56 5.03
C GLY A 106 13.20 -18.22 5.34
N LEU A 107 12.45 -17.11 5.35
CA LEU A 107 13.01 -15.79 5.61
C LEU A 107 13.25 -15.59 7.11
N ALA A 108 14.51 -15.34 7.50
CA ALA A 108 14.92 -15.07 8.87
C ALA A 108 15.15 -13.57 9.15
N ASN A 109 15.20 -12.75 8.10
CA ASN A 109 15.51 -11.32 8.14
C ASN A 109 14.26 -10.42 8.11
N ILE A 110 13.17 -10.90 8.72
CA ILE A 110 11.87 -10.22 8.73
C ILE A 110 11.18 -10.41 10.09
N SER A 111 10.55 -9.36 10.60
CA SER A 111 9.75 -9.38 11.83
C SER A 111 8.39 -8.72 11.61
N PHE A 112 7.42 -9.03 12.47
CA PHE A 112 6.03 -8.59 12.33
C PHE A 112 5.48 -8.07 13.66
N ARG A 113 4.77 -6.94 13.61
CA ARG A 113 4.07 -6.32 14.76
C ARG A 113 2.65 -5.93 14.36
N CYS A 114 1.68 -6.35 15.18
CA CYS A 114 0.33 -5.80 15.11
C CYS A 114 0.35 -4.42 15.77
N LEU A 115 0.40 -3.37 14.94
CA LEU A 115 0.68 -2.00 15.37
C LEU A 115 0.10 -1.02 14.35
N SER A 116 -0.57 0.04 14.82
CA SER A 116 -0.94 1.17 13.97
C SER A 116 0.30 1.99 13.62
N LEU A 117 0.41 2.46 12.38
CA LEU A 117 1.49 3.39 12.02
C LEU A 117 1.45 4.68 12.86
N LEU A 118 0.28 5.06 13.38
CA LEU A 118 0.14 6.23 14.25
C LEU A 118 0.85 6.05 15.60
N ASP A 119 1.08 4.80 16.01
CA ASP A 119 1.74 4.45 17.27
C ASP A 119 3.26 4.24 17.09
N LEU A 120 3.78 4.37 15.86
CA LEU A 120 5.22 4.25 15.57
C LEU A 120 6.12 5.16 16.42
N PRO A 121 5.79 6.44 16.67
CA PRO A 121 6.65 7.34 17.45
C PRO A 121 6.96 6.81 18.86
N GLU A 122 6.02 6.06 19.45
CA GLU A 122 6.12 5.52 20.82
C GLU A 122 6.48 4.02 20.84
N SER A 123 6.64 3.39 19.67
CA SER A 123 6.81 1.94 19.53
C SER A 123 8.15 1.39 20.05
N GLY A 124 9.17 2.25 20.18
CA GLY A 124 10.52 1.84 20.54
C GLY A 124 11.27 1.06 19.46
N LEU A 125 10.77 1.01 18.21
CA LEU A 125 11.39 0.27 17.11
C LEU A 125 12.68 0.94 16.57
N GLY A 126 12.88 2.22 16.89
CA GLY A 126 14.00 3.03 16.40
C GLY A 126 13.79 3.51 14.96
N ALA A 127 14.86 4.01 14.35
CA ALA A 127 14.82 4.57 13.00
C ALA A 127 15.05 3.50 11.90
N PHE A 128 14.56 3.81 10.70
CA PHE A 128 14.66 2.99 9.50
C PHE A 128 15.31 3.74 8.35
N ASP A 129 16.21 3.09 7.63
CA ASP A 129 16.87 3.64 6.44
C ASP A 129 15.87 3.77 5.26
N TYR A 130 14.89 2.88 5.21
CA TYR A 130 13.86 2.85 4.20
C TYR A 130 12.48 2.55 4.79
N ILE A 131 11.46 3.29 4.37
CA ILE A 131 10.06 3.03 4.76
C ILE A 131 9.21 2.85 3.51
N ASP A 132 8.57 1.70 3.36
CA ASP A 132 7.48 1.48 2.41
C ASP A 132 6.14 1.77 3.10
N CYS A 133 5.33 2.63 2.49
CA CYS A 133 3.93 2.85 2.87
C CYS A 133 3.06 2.92 1.61
N CYS A 134 2.87 1.76 0.99
CA CYS A 134 2.07 1.57 -0.21
C CYS A 134 0.60 1.30 0.12
N GLY A 135 -0.33 2.17 -0.27
CA GLY A 135 -1.76 1.85 -0.17
C GLY A 135 -2.43 2.19 1.16
N VAL A 136 -1.86 3.09 1.97
CA VAL A 136 -2.27 3.24 3.37
C VAL A 136 -2.65 4.67 3.75
N LEU A 137 -1.76 5.64 3.53
CA LEU A 137 -1.94 7.01 4.05
C LEU A 137 -3.27 7.67 3.63
N HIS A 138 -3.74 7.37 2.42
CA HIS A 138 -4.98 7.92 1.88
C HIS A 138 -6.26 7.35 2.52
N HIS A 139 -6.18 6.27 3.30
CA HIS A 139 -7.31 5.73 4.05
C HIS A 139 -7.42 6.31 5.46
N LEU A 140 -6.43 7.09 5.91
CA LEU A 140 -6.41 7.65 7.26
C LEU A 140 -7.41 8.81 7.40
N PRO A 141 -7.96 9.04 8.61
CA PRO A 141 -8.75 10.24 8.91
C PRO A 141 -7.93 11.52 8.73
N ASP A 142 -6.65 11.45 9.08
CA ASP A 142 -5.68 12.53 8.95
C ASP A 142 -4.38 11.98 8.33
N PRO A 143 -4.26 12.01 6.98
CA PRO A 143 -3.07 11.55 6.27
C PRO A 143 -1.80 12.30 6.68
N ASP A 144 -1.91 13.58 7.03
CA ASP A 144 -0.79 14.42 7.46
C ASP A 144 -0.20 13.92 8.79
N THR A 145 -1.05 13.53 9.73
CA THR A 145 -0.58 12.91 10.98
C THR A 145 0.07 11.56 10.72
N GLY A 146 -0.47 10.76 9.80
CA GLY A 146 0.16 9.49 9.39
C GLY A 146 1.55 9.69 8.78
N LEU A 147 1.70 10.63 7.86
CA LEU A 147 2.98 10.90 7.22
C LEU A 147 4.02 11.44 8.22
N ARG A 148 3.62 12.29 9.16
CA ARG A 148 4.49 12.74 10.26
C ARG A 148 4.94 11.60 11.16
N ALA A 149 4.05 10.66 11.48
CA ALA A 149 4.41 9.48 12.28
C ALA A 149 5.48 8.63 11.58
N LEU A 150 5.35 8.38 10.28
CA LEU A 150 6.38 7.71 9.48
C LEU A 150 7.70 8.49 9.45
N THR A 151 7.63 9.81 9.26
CA THR A 151 8.82 10.68 9.18
C THR A 151 9.59 10.70 10.50
N SER A 152 8.89 10.60 11.64
CA SER A 152 9.54 10.56 12.97
C SER A 152 10.43 9.34 13.22
N VAL A 153 10.23 8.26 12.45
CA VAL A 153 11.04 7.03 12.51
C VAL A 153 11.89 6.83 11.26
N LEU A 154 11.99 7.83 10.39
CA LEU A 154 12.91 7.81 9.25
C LEU A 154 14.31 8.20 9.72
N ALA A 155 15.32 7.40 9.36
CA ALA A 155 16.71 7.71 9.64
C ALA A 155 17.18 8.92 8.82
N GLU A 156 18.15 9.65 9.35
CA GLU A 156 18.83 10.70 8.60
C GLU A 156 19.50 10.11 7.34
N GLY A 157 19.25 10.72 6.18
CA GLY A 157 19.70 10.19 4.88
C GLY A 157 18.92 8.98 4.36
N GLY A 158 17.86 8.57 5.06
CA GLY A 158 16.91 7.56 4.59
C GLY A 158 15.86 8.13 3.63
N GLY A 159 15.00 7.27 3.11
CA GLY A 159 13.88 7.68 2.26
C GLY A 159 12.66 6.77 2.35
N MET A 160 11.60 7.17 1.67
CA MET A 160 10.33 6.43 1.68
C MET A 160 9.84 6.12 0.27
N GLY A 161 9.23 4.95 0.12
CA GLY A 161 8.38 4.61 -0.99
C GLY A 161 6.93 4.77 -0.60
N LEU A 162 6.21 5.69 -1.25
CA LEU A 162 4.80 5.98 -0.96
C LEU A 162 3.94 5.65 -2.18
N MET A 163 2.75 5.10 -1.94
CA MET A 163 1.71 5.00 -2.96
C MET A 163 0.39 5.52 -2.40
N VAL A 164 -0.15 6.52 -3.10
CA VAL A 164 -1.47 7.07 -2.87
C VAL A 164 -2.28 7.07 -4.16
N TYR A 165 -3.59 7.21 -4.04
CA TYR A 165 -4.45 7.26 -5.20
C TYR A 165 -4.32 8.57 -5.99
N ALA A 166 -4.36 8.45 -7.31
CA ALA A 166 -4.45 9.60 -8.22
C ALA A 166 -5.91 9.77 -8.71
N PRO A 167 -6.46 11.00 -8.76
CA PRO A 167 -7.84 11.23 -9.18
C PRO A 167 -8.15 10.64 -10.56
N HIS A 168 -7.23 10.82 -11.52
CA HIS A 168 -7.36 10.28 -12.87
C HIS A 168 -7.25 8.76 -12.91
N GLY A 169 -6.39 8.15 -12.08
CA GLY A 169 -6.30 6.70 -11.93
C GLY A 169 -7.59 6.07 -11.41
N ARG A 170 -8.36 6.82 -10.61
CA ARG A 170 -9.65 6.39 -10.04
C ARG A 170 -10.88 6.82 -10.85
N THR A 171 -10.70 7.21 -12.11
CA THR A 171 -11.81 7.55 -13.01
C THR A 171 -12.86 6.44 -13.01
N GLY A 172 -14.10 6.79 -12.64
CA GLY A 172 -15.24 5.88 -12.53
C GLY A 172 -15.38 5.14 -11.19
N VAL A 173 -14.35 5.08 -10.36
CA VAL A 173 -14.38 4.41 -9.05
C VAL A 173 -15.27 5.17 -8.07
N TYR A 174 -15.05 6.48 -7.93
CA TYR A 174 -15.80 7.30 -6.98
C TYR A 174 -17.29 7.38 -7.26
N MET A 175 -17.67 7.43 -8.54
CA MET A 175 -19.08 7.36 -8.95
C MET A 175 -19.76 6.07 -8.46
N LEU A 176 -19.05 4.94 -8.49
CA LEU A 176 -19.60 3.67 -8.02
C LEU A 176 -19.51 3.51 -6.51
N GLN A 177 -18.47 4.03 -5.86
CA GLN A 177 -18.45 4.10 -4.40
C GLN A 177 -19.65 4.92 -3.88
N ASP A 178 -19.94 6.08 -4.48
CA ASP A 178 -21.10 6.91 -4.13
C ASP A 178 -22.42 6.18 -4.35
N ALA A 179 -22.59 5.52 -5.51
CA ALA A 179 -23.77 4.70 -5.77
C ALA A 179 -23.91 3.56 -4.76
N LEU A 180 -22.81 2.89 -4.39
CA LEU A 180 -22.82 1.79 -3.43
C LEU A 180 -23.06 2.25 -2.00
N ARG A 181 -22.64 3.46 -1.60
CA ARG A 181 -23.00 4.06 -0.31
C ARG A 181 -24.52 4.26 -0.18
N LEU A 182 -25.22 4.53 -1.28
CA LEU A 182 -26.68 4.64 -1.31
C LEU A 182 -27.39 3.28 -1.33
N LEU A 183 -26.83 2.30 -2.06
CA LEU A 183 -27.44 0.98 -2.25
C LEU A 183 -27.12 -0.02 -1.13
N ALA A 184 -25.97 0.13 -0.48
CA ALA A 184 -25.48 -0.72 0.59
C ALA A 184 -24.63 0.12 1.59
N PRO A 185 -25.32 0.85 2.49
CA PRO A 185 -24.72 1.75 3.47
C PRO A 185 -23.65 1.09 4.35
N ALA A 186 -22.80 1.90 4.98
CA ALA A 186 -21.62 1.41 5.71
C ALA A 186 -21.92 0.65 7.02
N ASP A 187 -23.13 0.79 7.57
CA ASP A 187 -23.63 0.07 8.74
C ASP A 187 -24.20 -1.32 8.40
N GLU A 188 -24.37 -1.64 7.11
CA GLU A 188 -24.71 -3.00 6.67
C GLU A 188 -23.53 -3.96 6.84
N PRO A 189 -23.80 -5.26 7.10
CA PRO A 189 -22.75 -6.28 7.18
C PRO A 189 -21.88 -6.33 5.92
N PRO A 190 -20.56 -6.58 6.04
CA PRO A 190 -19.65 -6.63 4.88
C PRO A 190 -20.12 -7.55 3.76
N ALA A 191 -20.65 -8.74 4.09
CA ALA A 191 -21.17 -9.68 3.12
C ALA A 191 -22.35 -9.13 2.29
N THR A 192 -23.25 -8.36 2.93
CA THR A 192 -24.38 -7.70 2.27
C THR A 192 -23.89 -6.63 1.30
N ARG A 193 -22.94 -5.80 1.75
CA ARG A 193 -22.33 -4.75 0.91
C ARG A 193 -21.63 -5.35 -0.30
N LEU A 194 -20.93 -6.46 -0.11
CA LEU A 194 -20.26 -7.19 -1.17
C LEU A 194 -21.23 -7.79 -2.20
N ASP A 195 -22.37 -8.34 -1.76
CA ASP A 195 -23.42 -8.79 -2.69
C ASP A 195 -23.94 -7.65 -3.57
N ALA A 196 -24.22 -6.49 -2.97
CA ALA A 196 -24.63 -5.30 -3.70
C ALA A 196 -23.58 -4.86 -4.74
N ALA A 197 -22.30 -4.80 -4.34
CA ALA A 197 -21.19 -4.48 -5.25
C ALA A 197 -21.11 -5.45 -6.42
N ARG A 198 -21.24 -6.76 -6.19
CA ARG A 198 -21.26 -7.77 -7.26
C ARG A 198 -22.45 -7.59 -8.20
N ARG A 199 -23.63 -7.28 -7.66
CA ARG A 199 -24.83 -7.02 -8.47
C ARG A 199 -24.69 -5.76 -9.32
N VAL A 200 -24.13 -4.68 -8.76
CA VAL A 200 -23.80 -3.46 -9.52
C VAL A 200 -22.80 -3.77 -10.62
N MET A 201 -21.68 -4.44 -10.31
CA MET A 201 -20.66 -4.79 -11.30
C MET A 201 -21.18 -5.69 -12.43
N ARG A 202 -22.09 -6.61 -12.11
CA ARG A 202 -22.72 -7.48 -13.12
C ARG A 202 -23.62 -6.72 -14.09
N ASN A 203 -24.31 -5.68 -13.60
CA ASN A 203 -25.27 -4.89 -14.39
C ASN A 203 -24.68 -3.54 -14.86
N LEU A 204 -23.39 -3.30 -14.61
CA LEU A 204 -22.74 -2.04 -14.93
C LEU A 204 -22.69 -1.84 -16.45
N PRO A 205 -23.27 -0.74 -16.99
CA PRO A 205 -23.31 -0.49 -18.43
C PRO A 205 -21.91 -0.50 -19.05
N ALA A 206 -21.82 -0.91 -20.32
CA ALA A 206 -20.55 -0.90 -21.06
C ALA A 206 -19.94 0.51 -21.19
N THR A 207 -20.77 1.56 -21.12
CA THR A 207 -20.37 2.97 -21.17
C THR A 207 -19.90 3.54 -19.82
N ALA A 208 -20.01 2.78 -18.73
CA ALA A 208 -19.55 3.25 -17.42
C ALA A 208 -18.05 3.46 -17.43
N TRP A 209 -17.59 4.59 -16.91
CA TRP A 209 -16.16 4.95 -16.91
C TRP A 209 -15.27 3.88 -16.27
N LEU A 210 -15.75 3.22 -15.22
CA LEU A 210 -15.02 2.11 -14.59
C LEU A 210 -14.68 0.98 -15.58
N ARG A 211 -15.55 0.68 -16.55
CA ARG A 211 -15.31 -0.38 -17.56
C ARG A 211 -14.17 -0.03 -18.52
N ALA A 212 -13.94 1.25 -18.77
CA ALA A 212 -12.90 1.74 -19.66
C ALA A 212 -11.55 1.95 -18.95
N ASN A 213 -11.54 1.94 -17.62
CA ASN A 213 -10.34 2.22 -16.83
C ASN A 213 -9.58 0.91 -16.52
N GLN A 214 -8.32 0.86 -16.94
CA GLN A 214 -7.47 -0.33 -16.82
C GLN A 214 -6.55 -0.32 -15.59
N ASN A 215 -6.53 0.79 -14.83
CA ASN A 215 -5.54 1.04 -13.77
C ASN A 215 -5.73 0.22 -12.47
N PHE A 216 -6.81 -0.54 -12.34
CA PHE A 216 -7.14 -1.32 -11.12
C PHE A 216 -7.56 -2.76 -11.46
N SER A 217 -6.99 -3.30 -12.55
CA SER A 217 -7.33 -4.64 -13.04
C SER A 217 -6.99 -5.75 -12.02
N ASP A 218 -5.97 -5.52 -11.20
CA ASP A 218 -5.58 -6.36 -10.06
C ASP A 218 -6.66 -6.42 -8.98
N HIS A 219 -7.27 -5.28 -8.61
CA HIS A 219 -8.39 -5.27 -7.67
C HIS A 219 -9.61 -6.04 -8.21
N LEU A 220 -9.92 -5.90 -9.50
CA LEU A 220 -11.05 -6.60 -10.13
C LEU A 220 -10.84 -8.12 -10.23
N THR A 221 -9.58 -8.55 -10.39
CA THR A 221 -9.22 -9.97 -10.46
C THR A 221 -8.84 -10.56 -9.09
N GLY A 222 -8.67 -9.71 -8.07
CA GLY A 222 -8.34 -10.06 -6.69
C GLY A 222 -9.49 -10.65 -5.85
N GLY A 223 -10.59 -11.04 -6.50
CA GLY A 223 -11.75 -11.63 -5.86
C GLY A 223 -12.49 -10.66 -4.94
N ASP A 224 -13.06 -11.20 -3.86
CA ASP A 224 -13.90 -10.43 -2.95
C ASP A 224 -13.14 -9.35 -2.21
N ALA A 225 -11.93 -9.65 -1.75
CA ALA A 225 -11.09 -8.68 -1.05
C ALA A 225 -10.73 -7.50 -1.97
N GLY A 226 -10.38 -7.76 -3.24
CA GLY A 226 -10.07 -6.72 -4.20
C GLY A 226 -11.28 -5.87 -4.60
N LEU A 227 -12.45 -6.49 -4.81
CA LEU A 227 -13.69 -5.76 -5.09
C LEU A 227 -14.10 -4.88 -3.91
N TYR A 228 -13.99 -5.41 -2.68
CA TYR A 228 -14.33 -4.67 -1.47
C TYR A 228 -13.39 -3.48 -1.28
N ASP A 229 -12.08 -3.71 -1.40
CA ASP A 229 -11.07 -2.65 -1.28
C ASP A 229 -11.24 -1.54 -2.33
N LEU A 230 -11.64 -1.89 -3.56
CA LEU A 230 -11.84 -0.92 -4.62
C LEU A 230 -13.13 -0.08 -4.42
N LEU A 231 -14.27 -0.74 -4.17
CA LEU A 231 -15.60 -0.12 -4.31
C LEU A 231 -16.36 0.07 -2.99
N LEU A 232 -15.94 -0.58 -1.91
CA LEU A 232 -16.63 -0.54 -0.62
C LEU A 232 -15.79 0.05 0.51
N ASN A 233 -14.55 0.44 0.21
CA ASN A 233 -13.67 1.10 1.16
C ASN A 233 -14.36 2.35 1.75
N PRO A 234 -14.44 2.47 3.08
CA PRO A 234 -15.20 3.52 3.74
C PRO A 234 -14.60 4.92 3.58
N ARG A 235 -13.29 5.01 3.32
CA ARG A 235 -12.58 6.28 3.21
C ARG A 235 -11.38 6.14 2.30
N ASP A 236 -11.32 6.95 1.26
CA ASP A 236 -10.07 7.22 0.56
C ASP A 236 -10.00 8.68 0.11
N VAL A 237 -8.79 9.21 -0.07
CA VAL A 237 -8.52 10.52 -0.67
C VAL A 237 -7.49 10.35 -1.79
N ALA A 238 -7.72 11.00 -2.93
CA ALA A 238 -6.77 11.01 -4.02
C ALA A 238 -6.01 12.34 -4.11
N TYR A 239 -4.79 12.27 -4.61
CA TYR A 239 -3.88 13.39 -4.80
C TYR A 239 -3.50 13.51 -6.28
N ASP A 240 -3.69 14.69 -6.86
CA ASP A 240 -2.97 15.02 -8.08
C ASP A 240 -1.48 15.26 -7.77
N VAL A 241 -0.64 15.42 -8.80
CA VAL A 241 0.80 15.57 -8.60
C VAL A 241 1.14 16.80 -7.73
N PRO A 242 0.60 18.01 -7.99
CA PRO A 242 0.85 19.16 -7.12
C PRO A 242 0.39 18.94 -5.68
N GLY A 243 -0.78 18.33 -5.47
CA GLY A 243 -1.31 18.01 -4.15
C GLY A 243 -0.45 17.00 -3.39
N LEU A 244 0.09 15.99 -4.09
CA LEU A 244 1.05 15.05 -3.53
C LEU A 244 2.34 15.76 -3.12
N LEU A 245 2.92 16.60 -3.98
CA LEU A 245 4.14 17.35 -3.65
C LEU A 245 3.94 18.28 -2.44
N ALA A 246 2.80 18.97 -2.38
CA ALA A 246 2.44 19.79 -1.21
C ALA A 246 2.21 18.95 0.06
N PHE A 247 1.72 17.72 -0.08
CA PHE A 247 1.57 16.79 1.05
C PHE A 247 2.94 16.35 1.60
N LEU A 248 3.92 16.09 0.74
CA LEU A 248 5.29 15.77 1.14
C LEU A 248 5.99 16.96 1.81
N ASP A 249 5.86 18.16 1.23
CA ASP A 249 6.47 19.40 1.75
C ASP A 249 6.02 19.70 3.19
N ARG A 250 4.74 19.49 3.52
CA ARG A 250 4.22 19.66 4.89
C ARG A 250 4.83 18.70 5.92
N ALA A 251 5.41 17.59 5.46
CA ALA A 251 6.16 16.65 6.30
C ALA A 251 7.68 16.87 6.26
N GLY A 252 8.16 17.91 5.55
CA GLY A 252 9.58 18.17 5.37
C GLY A 252 10.28 17.17 4.46
N LEU A 253 9.54 16.54 3.54
CA LEU A 253 10.05 15.56 2.59
C LEU A 253 10.17 16.16 1.20
N GLU A 254 11.22 15.80 0.48
CA GLU A 254 11.43 16.12 -0.93
C GLU A 254 11.15 14.89 -1.81
N ALA A 255 10.49 15.08 -2.94
CA ALA A 255 10.24 14.00 -3.89
C ALA A 255 11.50 13.65 -4.68
N ALA A 256 12.10 12.49 -4.42
CA ALA A 256 13.26 12.01 -5.18
C ALA A 256 12.90 11.56 -6.60
N ALA A 257 11.76 10.88 -6.78
CA ALA A 257 11.25 10.45 -8.08
C ALA A 257 9.76 10.15 -8.00
N LEU A 258 9.05 10.34 -9.13
CA LEU A 258 7.76 9.70 -9.36
C LEU A 258 8.02 8.38 -10.09
N MET A 259 7.49 7.28 -9.57
CA MET A 259 7.75 5.96 -10.14
C MET A 259 7.24 5.87 -11.58
N GLU A 260 8.06 5.31 -12.47
CA GLU A 260 7.91 5.42 -13.93
C GLU A 260 7.90 6.89 -14.40
N PRO A 261 9.01 7.65 -14.26
CA PRO A 261 9.05 9.09 -14.51
C PRO A 261 8.53 9.51 -15.90
N LEU A 262 8.73 8.66 -16.91
CA LEU A 262 8.26 8.88 -18.27
C LEU A 262 6.73 9.03 -18.38
N ARG A 263 5.96 8.47 -17.44
CA ARG A 263 4.50 8.65 -17.39
C ARG A 263 4.07 10.08 -17.02
N TYR A 264 4.98 10.84 -16.41
CA TYR A 264 4.74 12.21 -15.95
C TYR A 264 5.40 13.26 -16.85
N ASP A 265 6.18 12.81 -17.83
CA ASP A 265 6.78 13.67 -18.85
C ASP A 265 5.88 13.69 -20.10
N PRO A 266 5.27 14.83 -20.46
CA PRO A 266 4.48 14.93 -21.68
C PRO A 266 5.36 15.08 -22.93
N ALA A 267 6.67 15.36 -22.81
CA ALA A 267 7.54 15.59 -23.96
C ALA A 267 7.54 14.45 -25.00
N PRO A 268 7.53 13.15 -24.63
CA PRO A 268 7.44 12.06 -25.59
C PRO A 268 6.14 12.03 -26.43
N LEU A 269 5.11 12.80 -26.06
CA LEU A 269 3.90 12.95 -26.88
C LEU A 269 4.13 13.87 -28.09
N LEU A 270 5.23 14.62 -28.09
CA LEU A 270 5.70 15.45 -29.20
C LEU A 270 6.98 14.80 -29.75
N PRO A 271 6.88 13.90 -30.75
CA PRO A 271 8.00 13.08 -31.20
C PRO A 271 9.01 13.81 -32.12
N ASP A 272 8.87 15.13 -32.29
CA ASP A 272 9.56 15.93 -33.30
C ASP A 272 10.98 16.37 -32.90
#